data_AF-A0A7J6AUK1-F1
#
_entry.id   AF-A0A7J6AUK1-F1
#
_cell.length_a   1.000
_cell.length_b   1.000
_cell.length_c   1.000
_cell.angle_alpha   90.00
_cell.angle_beta   90.00
_cell.angle_gamma   90.00
#
_symmetry.space_group_name_H-M   'P 1'
#
loop_
_entity.id
_entity.type
_entity.pdbx_description
1 polymer ?
#
loop_
_entity_poly.entity_id
_entity_poly.type
_entity_poly.pdbx_seq_one_letter_code
_entity_poly.pdbx_strand_id
1 'polypeptide(L)'
;MLYFQLVIMAGTVMLAYYFEYTDTFNVHVQGFFCHDSAYTKPYLGPEESSAIPPVLLYAVVSGVPALVITGTESVLFLLQYISEDLDNREKIIVMGDCCYLNPLVRRTFRFLGVYAFGLFATDIFVNAGQVVTGSLSPYFLTVCKPNYTALGCQQGVRFISQKEACTGNGDDILHARKSFPSKEAALSVYAALYIAVSTSQFSF
;
A
#
# COMPACT_ATOMS: atom_id res chain seq x y z
N MET A 1 -25.09 -10.88 3.67
CA MET A 1 -24.17 -10.14 2.78
C MET A 1 -22.95 -9.56 3.52
N LEU A 2 -23.11 -8.88 4.67
CA LEU A 2 -21.97 -8.34 5.45
C LEU A 2 -20.97 -9.41 5.94
N TYR A 3 -21.46 -10.58 6.38
CA TYR A 3 -20.62 -11.68 6.83
C TYR A 3 -19.59 -12.13 5.78
N PHE A 4 -20.01 -12.32 4.53
CA PHE A 4 -19.12 -12.70 3.44
C PHE A 4 -18.05 -11.65 3.16
N GLN A 5 -18.43 -10.36 3.21
CA GLN A 5 -17.50 -9.26 3.03
C GLN A 5 -16.46 -9.19 4.16
N LEU A 6 -16.86 -9.45 5.41
CA LEU A 6 -15.94 -9.51 6.55
C LEU A 6 -14.96 -10.69 6.44
N VAL A 7 -15.41 -11.86 5.99
CA VAL A 7 -14.54 -13.03 5.77
C VAL A 7 -13.50 -12.75 4.69
N ILE A 8 -13.92 -12.14 3.57
CA ILE A 8 -12.98 -11.74 2.51
C ILE A 8 -11.96 -10.73 3.05
N MET A 9 -12.42 -9.71 3.77
CA MET A 9 -11.54 -8.70 4.37
C MET A 9 -10.52 -9.31 5.33
N ALA A 10 -10.96 -10.21 6.21
CA ALA A 10 -10.07 -10.92 7.13
C ALA A 10 -9.04 -11.78 6.37
N GLY A 11 -9.48 -12.48 5.32
CA GLY A 11 -8.60 -13.26 4.46
C GLY A 11 -7.55 -12.40 3.74
N THR A 12 -7.94 -11.25 3.19
CA THR A 12 -7.00 -10.33 2.54
C THR A 12 -6.02 -9.71 3.53
N VAL A 13 -6.47 -9.34 4.73
CA VAL A 13 -5.59 -8.78 5.77
C VAL A 13 -4.57 -9.83 6.22
N MET A 14 -5.01 -11.07 6.44
CA MET A 14 -4.10 -12.17 6.78
C MET A 14 -3.09 -12.41 5.67
N LEU A 15 -3.52 -12.43 4.40
CA LEU A 15 -2.61 -12.62 3.28
C LEU A 15 -1.59 -11.49 3.15
N ALA A 16 -2.03 -10.23 3.28
CA ALA A 16 -1.13 -9.07 3.29
C ALA A 16 -0.11 -9.16 4.43
N TYR A 17 -0.55 -9.54 5.64
CA TYR A 17 0.33 -9.77 6.78
C TYR A 17 1.39 -10.85 6.50
N TYR A 18 1.01 -11.97 5.88
CA TYR A 18 1.97 -12.99 5.49
C TYR A 18 2.98 -12.46 4.46
N PHE A 19 2.55 -11.71 3.45
CA PHE A 19 3.49 -11.15 2.47
C PHE A 19 4.46 -10.12 3.07
N GLU A 20 4.03 -9.36 4.06
CA GLU A 20 4.83 -8.28 4.64
C GLU A 20 5.77 -8.76 5.75
N TYR A 21 5.29 -9.64 6.64
CA TYR A 21 6.04 -10.04 7.85
C TYR A 21 6.61 -11.45 7.80
N THR A 22 6.30 -12.25 6.77
CA THR A 22 6.80 -13.62 6.70
C THR A 22 7.51 -13.91 5.37
N ASP A 23 8.69 -14.51 5.44
CA ASP A 23 9.44 -14.98 4.26
C ASP A 23 8.90 -16.29 3.68
N THR A 24 7.58 -16.48 3.76
CA THR A 24 6.90 -17.70 3.29
C THR A 24 7.10 -17.89 1.79
N PHE A 25 7.30 -16.80 1.04
CA PHE A 25 7.60 -16.82 -0.39
C PHE A 25 9.04 -16.40 -0.68
N ASN A 26 9.81 -17.31 -1.27
CA ASN A 26 11.17 -17.02 -1.68
C ASN A 26 11.18 -16.02 -2.85
N VAL A 27 11.94 -14.93 -2.70
CA VAL A 27 12.16 -13.94 -3.76
C VAL A 27 12.96 -14.56 -4.91
N HIS A 28 12.54 -14.27 -6.14
CA HIS A 28 13.28 -14.67 -7.32
C HIS A 28 14.68 -14.05 -7.32
N VAL A 29 15.71 -14.85 -7.58
CA VAL A 29 17.09 -14.35 -7.60
C VAL A 29 17.48 -13.99 -9.01
N GLN A 30 17.48 -12.68 -9.27
CA GLN A 30 18.15 -12.13 -10.43
C GLN A 30 19.66 -12.07 -10.22
N GLY A 31 20.39 -12.34 -11.30
CA GLY A 31 21.83 -12.16 -11.33
C GLY A 31 22.22 -10.72 -11.67
N PHE A 32 23.46 -10.36 -11.35
CA PHE A 32 24.03 -9.03 -11.58
C PHE A 32 25.38 -9.14 -12.31
N PHE A 33 25.82 -8.06 -12.93
CA PHE A 33 27.12 -7.98 -13.58
C PHE A 33 28.21 -7.47 -12.62
N CYS A 34 29.44 -7.96 -12.77
CA CYS A 34 30.58 -7.42 -12.03
C CYS A 34 30.71 -5.90 -12.24
N HIS A 35 30.87 -5.13 -11.16
CA HIS A 35 31.11 -3.67 -11.19
C HIS A 35 30.05 -2.84 -11.93
N ASP A 36 28.80 -3.29 -11.93
CA ASP A 36 27.71 -2.56 -12.56
C ASP A 36 27.41 -1.25 -11.80
N SER A 37 27.67 -0.12 -12.46
CA SER A 37 27.49 1.21 -11.87
C SER A 37 26.03 1.54 -11.55
N ALA A 38 25.06 0.83 -12.15
CA ALA A 38 23.63 1.00 -11.86
C ALA A 38 23.27 0.61 -10.42
N TYR A 39 24.00 -0.34 -9.81
CA TYR A 39 23.71 -0.90 -8.48
C TYR A 39 24.71 -0.49 -7.37
N THR A 40 25.55 0.51 -7.65
CA THR A 40 26.60 1.03 -6.73
C THR A 40 26.19 2.31 -5.99
N LYS A 41 24.92 2.71 -6.04
CA LYS A 41 24.46 3.92 -5.33
C LYS A 41 24.66 3.76 -3.82
N PRO A 42 25.06 4.83 -3.13
CA PRO A 42 25.29 4.77 -1.69
C PRO A 42 23.99 4.39 -0.98
N TYR A 43 24.10 3.53 0.04
CA TYR A 43 23.00 3.23 0.94
C TYR A 43 22.70 4.47 1.79
N LEU A 44 21.52 5.07 1.61
CA LEU A 44 21.12 6.31 2.30
C LEU A 44 20.67 6.09 3.76
N GLY A 45 20.73 4.85 4.26
CA GLY A 45 20.26 4.48 5.58
C GLY A 45 18.90 3.76 5.56
N PRO A 46 18.41 3.34 6.73
CA PRO A 46 17.12 2.65 6.85
C PRO A 46 15.97 3.56 6.43
N GLU A 47 14.91 2.98 5.86
CA GLU A 47 13.73 3.72 5.36
C GLU A 47 13.03 4.56 6.46
N GLU A 48 13.26 4.23 7.73
CA GLU A 48 12.85 4.98 8.92
C GLU A 48 13.46 6.40 9.01
N SER A 49 14.62 6.63 8.38
CA SER A 49 15.30 7.94 8.34
C SER A 49 15.09 8.66 6.99
N SER A 50 14.27 8.10 6.10
CA SER A 50 14.00 8.66 4.78
C SER A 50 13.02 9.84 4.88
N ALA A 51 12.98 10.69 3.84
CA ALA A 51 12.15 11.89 3.81
C ALA A 51 10.64 11.60 3.94
N ILE A 52 10.22 10.36 3.69
CA ILE A 52 8.84 9.87 3.81
C ILE A 52 8.89 8.51 4.51
N PRO A 53 8.74 8.45 5.84
CA PRO A 53 8.70 7.16 6.54
C PRO A 53 7.41 6.41 6.18
N PRO A 54 7.45 5.07 6.04
CA PRO A 54 6.32 4.27 5.58
C PRO A 54 5.08 4.43 6.48
N VAL A 55 5.31 4.67 7.78
CA VAL A 55 4.24 4.96 8.77
C VAL A 55 3.44 6.20 8.39
N LEU A 56 4.11 7.27 7.95
CA LEU A 56 3.45 8.51 7.55
C LEU A 56 2.61 8.28 6.29
N LEU A 57 3.15 7.53 5.31
CA LEU A 57 2.43 7.21 4.09
C LEU A 57 1.17 6.41 4.39
N TYR A 58 1.26 5.34 5.19
CA TYR A 58 0.08 4.56 5.56
C TYR A 58 -0.94 5.39 6.35
N ALA A 59 -0.50 6.30 7.22
CA ALA A 59 -1.39 7.20 7.94
C ALA A 59 -2.12 8.17 7.01
N VAL A 60 -1.42 8.76 6.04
CA VAL A 60 -2.02 9.69 5.07
C VAL A 60 -2.96 8.95 4.13
N VAL A 61 -2.52 7.83 3.57
CA VAL A 61 -3.30 7.02 2.63
C VAL A 61 -4.56 6.47 3.29
N SER A 62 -4.52 6.06 4.56
CA SER A 62 -5.74 5.61 5.26
C SER A 62 -6.60 6.76 5.78
N GLY A 63 -5.98 7.82 6.29
CA GLY A 63 -6.67 8.94 6.94
C GLY A 63 -7.38 9.87 5.96
N VAL A 64 -6.73 10.26 4.86
CA VAL A 64 -7.29 11.25 3.92
C VAL A 64 -8.61 10.77 3.28
N PRO A 65 -8.70 9.55 2.72
CA PRO A 65 -9.96 9.05 2.17
C PRO A 65 -11.06 8.94 3.22
N ALA A 66 -10.72 8.52 4.46
CA ALA A 66 -11.69 8.45 5.54
C ALA A 66 -12.26 9.84 5.89
N LEU A 67 -11.40 10.86 5.95
CA LEU A 67 -11.82 12.24 6.20
C LEU A 67 -12.67 12.80 5.05
N VAL A 68 -12.30 12.53 3.80
CA VAL A 68 -13.07 12.98 2.64
C VAL A 68 -14.45 12.32 2.62
N ILE A 69 -14.54 11.00 2.77
CA ILE A 69 -15.82 10.27 2.73
C ILE A 69 -16.73 10.72 3.89
N THR A 70 -16.19 10.80 5.11
CA THR A 70 -16.98 11.24 6.28
C THR A 70 -17.39 12.71 6.18
N GLY A 71 -16.48 13.57 5.71
CA GLY A 71 -16.74 14.98 5.44
C GLY A 71 -17.87 15.16 4.43
N THR A 72 -17.82 14.48 3.29
CA THR A 72 -18.85 14.61 2.25
C THR A 72 -20.22 14.11 2.74
N GLU A 73 -20.29 12.97 3.43
CA GLU A 73 -21.56 12.46 3.98
C GLU A 73 -22.12 13.41 5.06
N SER A 74 -21.25 14.04 5.87
CA SER A 74 -21.69 15.02 6.88
C SER A 74 -22.25 16.30 6.26
N VAL A 75 -21.67 16.79 5.15
CA VAL A 75 -22.17 17.95 4.41
C VAL A 75 -23.52 17.63 3.76
N LEU A 76 -23.68 16.45 3.17
CA LEU A 76 -24.95 16.02 2.60
C LEU A 76 -26.04 15.90 3.64
N PHE A 77 -25.72 15.35 4.81
CA PHE A 77 -26.66 15.32 5.92
C PHE A 77 -27.08 16.72 6.35
N LEU A 78 -26.14 17.65 6.44
CA LEU A 78 -26.46 19.04 6.78
C LEU A 78 -27.36 19.70 5.72
N LEU A 79 -27.10 19.46 4.44
CA LEU A 79 -27.94 19.96 3.34
C LEU A 79 -29.33 19.35 3.36
N GLN A 80 -29.44 18.03 3.58
CA GLN A 80 -30.72 17.34 3.73
C GLN A 80 -31.49 17.87 4.93
N TYR A 81 -30.84 17.99 6.08
CA TYR A 81 -31.42 18.55 7.29
C TYR A 81 -31.93 19.97 7.08
N ILE A 82 -31.17 20.86 6.42
CA ILE A 82 -31.62 22.22 6.11
C ILE A 82 -32.80 22.20 5.12
N SER A 83 -32.77 21.34 4.10
CA SER A 83 -33.87 21.22 3.13
C SER A 83 -35.14 20.65 3.76
N GLU A 84 -35.02 19.68 4.66
CA GLU A 84 -36.12 19.11 5.42
C GLU A 84 -36.63 20.08 6.49
N ASP A 85 -35.79 20.93 7.10
CA ASP A 85 -36.25 22.00 8.00
C ASP A 85 -37.06 23.07 7.24
N LEU A 86 -36.69 23.35 5.99
CA LEU A 86 -37.49 24.20 5.09
C LEU A 86 -38.83 23.57 4.71
N ASP A 87 -38.90 22.25 4.48
CA ASP A 87 -40.14 21.51 4.16
C ASP A 87 -41.01 21.22 5.41
N ASN A 88 -40.39 20.92 6.56
CA ASN A 88 -41.07 20.64 7.84
C ASN A 88 -41.65 21.87 8.52
N ARG A 89 -41.28 23.09 8.12
CA ARG A 89 -42.06 24.28 8.49
C ARG A 89 -43.51 24.22 7.99
N GLU A 90 -43.83 23.38 7.00
CA GLU A 90 -45.22 23.08 6.61
C GLU A 90 -45.78 21.79 7.23
N LYS A 91 -44.95 20.87 7.73
CA LYS A 91 -45.38 19.58 8.28
C LYS A 91 -44.65 19.25 9.57
N ILE A 92 -45.06 19.95 10.63
CA ILE A 92 -44.90 19.46 12.00
C ILE A 92 -45.47 18.03 12.04
N ILE A 93 -44.78 17.11 12.74
CA ILE A 93 -45.21 15.77 13.20
C ILE A 93 -44.48 14.60 12.51
N VAL A 94 -43.95 13.72 13.36
CA VAL A 94 -43.36 12.38 13.14
C VAL A 94 -41.83 12.32 12.99
N MET A 95 -41.12 12.54 14.11
CA MET A 95 -39.75 12.05 14.29
C MET A 95 -39.76 10.99 15.40
N GLY A 96 -39.84 9.72 15.01
CA GLY A 96 -39.74 8.56 15.87
C GLY A 96 -38.83 7.51 15.24
N ASP A 97 -37.73 7.17 15.92
CA ASP A 97 -37.44 5.81 16.39
C ASP A 97 -35.96 5.60 16.75
N CYS A 98 -35.74 5.30 18.04
CA CYS A 98 -34.46 5.05 18.68
C CYS A 98 -33.95 3.63 18.38
N CYS A 99 -33.72 3.32 17.10
CA CYS A 99 -32.96 2.17 16.59
C CYS A 99 -32.68 2.26 15.07
N TYR A 100 -32.81 3.42 14.43
CA TYR A 100 -32.40 3.60 13.04
C TYR A 100 -30.91 3.97 13.01
N LEU A 101 -30.02 2.97 12.83
CA LEU A 101 -28.65 3.26 12.43
C LEU A 101 -28.72 4.17 11.20
N ASN A 102 -28.23 5.42 11.33
CA ASN A 102 -28.33 6.42 10.29
C ASN A 102 -27.92 5.78 8.95
N PRO A 103 -28.77 5.84 7.90
CA PRO A 103 -28.48 5.22 6.61
C PRO A 103 -27.12 5.69 6.06
N LEU A 104 -26.69 6.87 6.48
CA LEU A 104 -25.35 7.45 6.32
C LEU A 104 -24.24 6.58 6.89
N VAL A 105 -24.31 6.17 8.16
CA VAL A 105 -23.28 5.35 8.82
C VAL A 105 -23.10 4.01 8.09
N ARG A 106 -24.22 3.41 7.68
CA ARG A 106 -24.20 2.17 6.88
C ARG A 106 -23.54 2.38 5.52
N ARG A 107 -23.78 3.53 4.88
CA ARG A 107 -23.19 3.91 3.60
C ARG A 107 -21.69 4.19 3.72
N THR A 108 -21.28 4.97 4.72
CA THR A 108 -19.87 5.27 5.03
C THR A 108 -19.07 4.00 5.29
N PHE A 109 -19.58 3.07 6.11
CA PHE A 109 -18.90 1.81 6.39
C PHE A 109 -18.72 0.96 5.14
N ARG A 110 -19.70 0.98 4.22
CA ARG A 110 -19.59 0.26 2.95
C ARG A 110 -18.51 0.84 2.04
N PHE A 111 -18.41 2.17 1.93
CA PHE A 111 -17.35 2.82 1.14
C PHE A 111 -15.97 2.57 1.73
N LEU A 112 -15.82 2.78 3.05
CA LEU A 112 -14.57 2.48 3.76
C LEU A 112 -14.16 1.01 3.62
N GLY A 113 -15.12 0.09 3.69
CA GLY A 113 -14.85 -1.34 3.49
C GLY A 113 -14.34 -1.66 2.08
N VAL A 114 -14.93 -1.06 1.05
CA VAL A 114 -14.47 -1.24 -0.35
C VAL A 114 -13.08 -0.61 -0.55
N TYR A 115 -12.85 0.56 0.04
CA TYR A 115 -11.55 1.23 0.00
C TYR A 115 -10.45 0.37 0.65
N ALA A 116 -10.70 -0.10 1.87
CA ALA A 116 -9.76 -0.94 2.60
C ALA A 116 -9.47 -2.24 1.84
N PHE A 117 -10.49 -2.89 1.27
CA PHE A 117 -10.31 -4.08 0.45
C PHE A 117 -9.36 -3.84 -0.72
N GLY A 118 -9.59 -2.78 -1.49
CA GLY A 118 -8.74 -2.48 -2.65
C GLY A 118 -7.33 -2.03 -2.25
N LEU A 119 -7.18 -1.38 -1.10
CA LEU A 119 -5.87 -1.04 -0.54
C LEU A 119 -5.05 -2.29 -0.21
N PHE A 120 -5.63 -3.25 0.53
CA PHE A 120 -4.97 -4.52 0.82
C PHE A 120 -4.72 -5.35 -0.44
N ALA A 121 -5.65 -5.35 -1.39
CA ALA A 121 -5.43 -6.02 -2.68
C ALA A 121 -4.24 -5.43 -3.43
N THR A 122 -4.15 -4.09 -3.50
CA THR A 122 -3.03 -3.38 -4.14
C THR A 122 -1.71 -3.72 -3.47
N ASP A 123 -1.67 -3.72 -2.14
CA ASP A 123 -0.50 -4.14 -1.36
C ASP A 123 -0.06 -5.57 -1.71
N ILE A 124 -0.99 -6.53 -1.70
CA ILE A 124 -0.72 -7.93 -2.04
C ILE A 124 -0.15 -8.04 -3.46
N PHE A 125 -0.73 -7.34 -4.44
CA PHE A 125 -0.25 -7.39 -5.83
C PHE A 125 1.17 -6.82 -5.97
N VAL A 126 1.48 -5.75 -5.26
CA VAL A 126 2.83 -5.17 -5.27
C VAL A 126 3.82 -6.13 -4.62
N ASN A 127 3.52 -6.65 -3.43
CA ASN A 127 4.39 -7.58 -2.73
C ASN A 127 4.61 -8.87 -3.55
N ALA A 128 3.55 -9.41 -4.16
CA ALA A 128 3.67 -10.54 -5.08
C ALA A 128 4.54 -10.20 -6.30
N GLY A 129 4.36 -9.01 -6.88
CA GLY A 129 5.18 -8.51 -7.99
C GLY A 129 6.67 -8.40 -7.62
N GLN A 130 6.98 -7.95 -6.40
CA GLN A 130 8.35 -7.84 -5.91
C GLN A 130 9.00 -9.22 -5.73
N VAL A 131 8.25 -10.18 -5.18
CA VAL A 131 8.73 -11.56 -5.01
C VAL A 131 8.96 -12.24 -6.35
N VAL A 132 8.07 -12.04 -7.32
CA VAL A 132 8.15 -12.65 -8.66
C VAL A 132 9.25 -12.00 -9.50
N THR A 133 9.35 -10.68 -9.48
CA THR A 133 10.34 -9.95 -10.30
C THR A 133 11.74 -10.09 -9.71
N GLY A 134 11.88 -9.93 -8.39
CA GLY A 134 13.17 -10.01 -7.70
C GLY A 134 14.19 -8.98 -8.17
N SER A 135 13.72 -7.80 -8.58
CA SER A 135 14.55 -6.74 -9.15
C SER A 135 15.50 -6.15 -8.11
N LEU A 136 16.76 -5.97 -8.50
CA LEU A 136 17.79 -5.41 -7.62
C LEU A 136 17.64 -3.90 -7.44
N SER A 137 17.89 -3.43 -6.21
CA SER A 137 17.91 -2.02 -5.86
C SER A 137 19.18 -1.35 -6.38
N PRO A 138 19.14 -0.03 -6.66
CA PRO A 138 20.32 0.71 -7.10
C PRO A 138 21.44 0.76 -6.04
N TYR A 139 21.17 0.39 -4.79
CA TYR A 139 22.15 0.31 -3.70
C TYR A 139 22.57 -1.15 -3.39
N PHE A 140 22.09 -2.13 -4.15
CA PHE A 140 22.28 -3.56 -3.87
C PHE A 140 23.74 -3.96 -3.69
N LEU A 141 24.67 -3.49 -4.53
CA LEU A 141 26.09 -3.89 -4.44
C LEU A 141 26.77 -3.32 -3.18
N THR A 142 26.29 -2.18 -2.68
CA THR A 142 26.85 -1.55 -1.46
C THR A 142 26.49 -2.35 -0.20
N VAL A 143 25.31 -2.98 -0.20
CA VAL A 143 24.82 -3.83 0.89
C VAL A 143 25.35 -5.26 0.76
N CYS A 144 25.30 -5.83 -0.44
CA CYS A 144 25.74 -7.20 -0.72
C CYS A 144 27.24 -7.41 -0.47
N LYS A 145 28.09 -6.39 -0.70
CA LYS A 145 29.57 -6.47 -0.58
C LYS A 145 30.15 -7.77 -1.17
N PRO A 146 30.08 -7.95 -2.50
CA PRO A 146 30.52 -9.20 -3.11
C PRO A 146 32.05 -9.33 -3.13
N ASN A 147 32.55 -10.55 -2.95
CA ASN A 147 33.99 -10.84 -3.04
C ASN A 147 34.43 -11.03 -4.51
N TYR A 148 34.71 -9.93 -5.20
CA TYR A 148 35.06 -9.95 -6.63
C TYR A 148 36.22 -10.88 -7.01
N THR A 149 37.16 -11.12 -6.10
CA THR A 149 38.31 -12.02 -6.31
C THR A 149 37.87 -13.49 -6.31
N ALA A 150 37.01 -13.89 -5.36
CA ALA A 150 36.47 -15.25 -5.29
C ALA A 150 35.50 -15.55 -6.45
N LEU A 151 34.80 -14.54 -6.95
CA LEU A 151 33.86 -14.67 -8.07
C LEU A 151 34.51 -14.59 -9.46
N GLY A 152 35.83 -14.36 -9.52
CA GLY A 152 36.57 -14.33 -10.79
C GLY A 152 36.25 -13.12 -11.67
N CYS A 153 35.86 -11.98 -11.10
CA CYS A 153 35.59 -10.73 -11.83
C CYS A 153 36.87 -10.03 -12.34
N GLN A 154 38.02 -10.69 -12.30
CA GLN A 154 39.34 -10.13 -12.65
C GLN A 154 39.57 -10.00 -14.17
N GLN A 155 38.83 -10.75 -15.00
CA GLN A 155 39.08 -10.87 -16.45
C GLN A 155 37.92 -10.37 -17.32
N GLY A 156 37.06 -9.49 -16.79
CA GLY A 156 36.01 -8.81 -17.56
C GLY A 156 34.65 -8.79 -16.89
N VAL A 157 33.65 -8.24 -17.60
CA VAL A 157 32.25 -8.21 -17.17
C VAL A 157 31.67 -9.63 -17.19
N ARG A 158 31.52 -10.21 -16.00
CA ARG A 158 30.91 -11.54 -15.81
C ARG A 158 29.54 -11.38 -15.15
N PHE A 159 28.61 -12.25 -15.52
CA PHE A 159 27.28 -12.35 -14.90
C PHE A 159 27.31 -13.33 -13.74
N ILE A 160 26.83 -12.91 -12.58
CA ILE A 160 26.76 -13.71 -11.34
C ILE A 160 25.29 -13.94 -11.00
N SER A 161 24.87 -15.20 -10.92
CA SER A 161 23.52 -15.59 -10.48
C SER A 161 23.51 -16.29 -9.10
N GLN A 162 24.67 -16.47 -8.47
CA GLN A 162 24.79 -17.23 -7.23
C GLN A 162 24.36 -16.42 -6.00
N LYS A 163 23.53 -17.04 -5.14
CA LYS A 163 23.09 -16.46 -3.84
C LYS A 163 24.25 -16.24 -2.86
N GLU A 164 25.29 -17.06 -2.94
CA GLU A 164 26.47 -17.05 -2.05
C GLU A 164 27.50 -15.95 -2.38
N ALA A 165 27.18 -15.08 -3.33
CA ALA A 165 28.07 -14.00 -3.76
C ALA A 165 28.21 -12.86 -2.75
N CYS A 166 27.25 -12.73 -1.81
CA CYS A 166 27.17 -11.62 -0.89
C CYS A 166 27.72 -11.98 0.50
N THR A 167 28.41 -11.03 1.14
CA THR A 167 28.95 -11.16 2.51
C THR A 167 28.27 -10.23 3.51
N GLY A 168 27.37 -9.36 3.04
CA GLY A 168 26.58 -8.45 3.87
C GLY A 168 25.48 -9.15 4.68
N ASN A 169 24.70 -8.34 5.40
CA ASN A 169 23.58 -8.82 6.21
C ASN A 169 22.45 -9.39 5.33
N GLY A 170 21.91 -10.56 5.70
CA GLY A 170 20.92 -11.29 4.91
C GLY A 170 19.62 -10.52 4.70
N ASP A 171 19.14 -9.83 5.73
CA ASP A 171 17.86 -9.10 5.71
C ASP A 171 17.93 -7.89 4.77
N ASP A 172 19.01 -7.11 4.86
CA ASP A 172 19.24 -5.95 4.00
C ASP A 172 19.42 -6.37 2.53
N ILE A 173 20.04 -7.52 2.29
CA ILE A 173 20.17 -8.10 0.94
C ILE A 173 18.81 -8.52 0.40
N LEU A 174 17.95 -9.11 1.23
CA LEU A 174 16.60 -9.51 0.83
C LEU A 174 15.75 -8.28 0.49
N HIS A 175 15.83 -7.23 1.31
CA HIS A 175 15.16 -5.96 1.07
C HIS A 175 15.65 -5.30 -0.23
N ALA A 176 16.97 -5.30 -0.46
CA ALA A 176 17.57 -4.77 -1.67
C ALA A 176 17.20 -5.56 -2.95
N ARG A 177 16.56 -6.73 -2.85
CA ARG A 177 16.05 -7.52 -3.99
C ARG A 177 14.56 -7.30 -4.27
N LYS A 178 13.87 -6.46 -3.49
CA LYS A 178 12.43 -6.17 -3.60
C LYS A 178 12.15 -4.74 -4.10
N SER A 179 12.96 -4.20 -5.02
CA SER A 179 12.83 -2.78 -5.41
C SER A 179 11.69 -2.41 -6.34
N PHE A 180 11.24 -3.33 -7.20
CA PHE A 180 10.14 -3.10 -8.12
C PHE A 180 9.10 -4.20 -8.00
N PRO A 181 7.80 -3.85 -8.06
CA PRO A 181 7.23 -2.49 -8.15
C PRO A 181 7.29 -1.69 -6.83
N SER A 182 7.17 -0.35 -6.91
CA SER A 182 7.15 0.52 -5.72
C SER A 182 5.80 0.44 -5.00
N LYS A 183 5.83 -0.03 -3.75
CA LYS A 183 4.65 -0.13 -2.87
C LYS A 183 4.04 1.23 -2.57
N GLU A 184 4.87 2.19 -2.19
CA GLU A 184 4.49 3.55 -1.84
C GLU A 184 3.76 4.27 -2.99
N ALA A 185 4.29 4.16 -4.20
CA ALA A 185 3.70 4.77 -5.38
C ALA A 185 2.34 4.14 -5.71
N ALA A 186 2.23 2.81 -5.67
CA ALA A 186 0.99 2.10 -5.96
C ALA A 186 -0.13 2.46 -4.97
N LEU A 187 0.17 2.48 -3.66
CA LEU A 187 -0.79 2.83 -2.63
C LEU A 187 -1.23 4.30 -2.72
N SER A 188 -0.31 5.21 -3.00
CA SER A 188 -0.60 6.63 -3.16
C SER A 188 -1.50 6.89 -4.37
N VAL A 189 -1.22 6.26 -5.50
CA VAL A 189 -2.06 6.37 -6.72
C VAL A 189 -3.44 5.78 -6.47
N TYR A 190 -3.54 4.61 -5.82
CA TYR A 190 -4.82 4.01 -5.47
C TYR A 190 -5.67 4.94 -4.60
N ALA A 191 -5.08 5.54 -3.55
CA ALA A 191 -5.77 6.49 -2.69
C ALA A 191 -6.28 7.71 -3.44
N ALA A 192 -5.42 8.32 -4.26
CA ALA A 192 -5.77 9.51 -5.05
C ALA A 192 -6.91 9.21 -6.04
N LEU A 193 -6.84 8.08 -6.75
CA LEU A 193 -7.88 7.67 -7.69
C LEU A 193 -9.20 7.39 -6.99
N TYR A 194 -9.17 6.70 -5.84
CA TYR A 194 -10.38 6.44 -5.08
C TYR A 194 -11.04 7.73 -4.61
N ILE A 195 -10.26 8.67 -4.08
CA ILE A 195 -10.75 9.99 -3.69
C ILE A 195 -11.35 10.72 -4.90
N ALA A 196 -10.66 10.74 -6.04
CA ALA A 196 -11.14 11.40 -7.26
C ALA A 196 -12.48 10.82 -7.74
N VAL A 197 -12.62 9.49 -7.75
CA VAL A 197 -13.87 8.83 -8.14
C VAL A 197 -14.96 9.12 -7.12
N SER A 198 -14.68 8.97 -5.82
CA SER A 198 -15.66 9.20 -4.76
C SER A 198 -16.18 10.64 -4.76
N THR A 199 -15.32 11.63 -4.99
CA THR A 199 -15.69 13.05 -5.07
C THR A 199 -16.44 13.39 -6.36
N SER A 200 -16.03 12.81 -7.50
CA SER A 200 -16.70 13.03 -8.79
C SER A 200 -18.16 12.55 -8.80
N GLN A 201 -18.49 11.51 -8.03
CA GLN A 201 -19.85 11.00 -7.91
C GLN A 201 -20.78 11.94 -7.11
N PHE A 202 -20.23 12.97 -6.46
CA PHE A 202 -21.01 14.01 -5.76
C PHE A 202 -21.13 15.33 -6.54
N SER A 203 -20.40 15.51 -7.66
CA SER A 203 -20.48 16.72 -8.49
C SER A 203 -21.54 16.63 -9.62
N PHE A 204 -22.29 15.53 -9.71
CA PHE A 204 -23.42 15.34 -10.63
C PHE A 204 -24.70 15.06 -9.84
#